data_AF-A0AAF6DLV2-F1
#
_entry.id   AF-A0AAF6DLV2-F1
#
_cell.length_a   1.000
_cell.length_b   1.000
_cell.length_c   1.000
_cell.angle_alpha   90.00
_cell.angle_beta   90.00
_cell.angle_gamma   90.00
#
_symmetry.space_group_name_H-M   'P 1'
#
loop_
_entity.id
_entity.type
_entity.pdbx_description
1 polymer ?
#
loop_
_entity_poly.entity_id
_entity_poly.type
_entity_poly.pdbx_seq_one_letter_code
_entity_poly.pdbx_strand_id
1 'polypeptide(L)'
;QGIIVVIDGYPVTKYQVSLLEARSIIPMIIFELDVPSKEIFRRLLLEKKKESSLPYPLHNSSQIIAVKNSRYRKNIGEIRQYYEVQHQNWYVIDGFHSKWWIWNEVIKKVKMVNKYMQIYMERIKAGKAACIDKLCISPEELISRLGEFGQFCPVSLAESYELVDCSSNDSLEFAAEFRGHYYKMSSLEKLNKFLDNPEFYVPPLAPHPLPPTDMIPKRLTLSELKSRFPKCAELQGYCPVTYQDGRQRYEALVPGNIHYALEYRDRIYICESREKLQKFLRSPQKYWNQKLPYKLPPLKEPMSLTSLPLPGYLEQGIATALIKAMNAAGCLKPKFPFLSVRRSALLYIALHLKAFNPNSSEYTRKKYKKKMEQFVERCELITYLSAKMTKKYKEPQFRAIDFDHKLQTFLSLRNIDPVNG
;
A
#
# COMPACT_ATOMS: atom_id res chain seq x y z
N GLN A 1 -1.55 35.06 40.34
CA GLN A 1 -2.88 34.69 39.84
C GLN A 1 -2.93 35.07 38.37
N GLY A 2 -2.98 34.10 37.46
CA GLY A 2 -3.12 34.40 36.03
C GLY A 2 -4.56 34.80 35.72
N ILE A 3 -4.76 35.88 34.97
CA ILE A 3 -6.08 36.27 34.45
C ILE A 3 -6.42 35.30 33.32
N ILE A 4 -7.51 34.55 33.47
CA ILE A 4 -8.06 33.74 32.37
C ILE A 4 -8.92 34.67 31.52
N VAL A 5 -8.60 34.79 30.23
CA VAL A 5 -9.35 35.60 29.27
C VAL A 5 -10.08 34.67 28.31
N VAL A 6 -11.36 34.93 28.10
CA VAL A 6 -12.16 34.27 27.06
C VAL A 6 -12.38 35.27 25.94
N ILE A 7 -11.91 34.94 24.74
CA ILE A 7 -12.14 35.74 23.54
C ILE A 7 -13.33 35.12 22.81
N ASP A 8 -14.40 35.90 22.65
CA ASP A 8 -15.60 35.48 21.93
C ASP A 8 -15.72 36.25 20.61
N GLY A 9 -15.95 35.52 19.51
CA GLY A 9 -16.14 36.10 18.18
C GLY A 9 -14.90 36.70 17.51
N TYR A 10 -13.69 36.40 17.99
CA TYR A 10 -12.41 36.84 17.40
C TYR A 10 -11.34 35.76 17.60
N PRO A 11 -10.50 35.43 16.59
CA PRO A 11 -10.41 36.02 15.25
C PRO A 11 -11.43 35.44 14.24
N VAL A 12 -11.85 36.25 13.27
CA VAL A 12 -12.76 35.86 12.17
C VAL A 12 -12.13 36.00 10.77
N THR A 13 -10.87 36.44 10.71
CA THR A 13 -10.08 36.57 9.47
C THR A 13 -8.61 36.22 9.73
N LYS A 14 -7.88 35.81 8.68
CA LYS A 14 -6.44 35.52 8.78
C LYS A 14 -5.60 36.72 9.24
N TYR A 15 -5.96 37.93 8.81
CA TYR A 15 -5.29 39.15 9.28
C TYR A 15 -5.40 39.31 10.80
N GLN A 16 -6.55 38.99 11.38
CA GLN A 16 -6.73 39.04 12.83
C GLN A 16 -5.94 37.95 13.56
N VAL A 17 -5.80 36.75 12.97
CA VAL A 17 -4.88 35.72 13.48
C VAL A 17 -3.46 36.30 13.55
N SER A 18 -2.94 36.88 12.46
CA SER A 18 -1.60 37.48 12.47
C SER A 18 -1.43 38.62 13.49
N LEU A 19 -2.49 39.38 13.79
CA LEU A 19 -2.44 40.44 14.80
C LEU A 19 -2.33 39.90 16.23
N LEU A 20 -2.93 38.74 16.51
CA LEU A 20 -2.81 38.05 17.79
C LEU A 20 -1.41 37.49 17.96
N GLU A 21 -0.88 36.87 16.92
CA GLU A 21 0.46 36.27 16.95
C GLU A 21 1.57 37.31 17.09
N ALA A 22 1.45 38.44 16.38
CA ALA A 22 2.37 39.57 16.52
C ALA A 22 2.40 40.14 17.96
N ARG A 23 1.39 39.84 18.78
CA ARG A 23 1.32 40.21 20.20
C ARG A 23 1.52 39.02 21.15
N SER A 24 1.87 37.85 20.60
CA SER A 24 2.02 36.61 21.36
C SER A 24 0.76 36.22 22.16
N ILE A 25 -0.43 36.57 21.66
CA ILE A 25 -1.71 36.19 22.27
C ILE A 25 -2.17 34.89 21.61
N ILE A 26 -1.78 33.76 22.19
CA ILE A 26 -2.12 32.43 21.68
C ILE A 26 -3.22 31.83 22.56
N PRO A 27 -4.43 31.58 22.03
CA PRO A 27 -5.46 30.87 22.78
C PRO A 27 -4.98 29.47 23.15
N MET A 28 -5.12 29.07 24.42
CA MET A 28 -4.78 27.70 24.83
C MET A 28 -5.80 26.66 24.35
N ILE A 29 -7.04 27.08 24.18
CA ILE A 29 -8.16 26.22 23.79
C ILE A 29 -9.07 27.05 22.88
N ILE A 30 -9.40 26.52 21.71
CA ILE A 30 -10.38 27.11 20.82
C ILE A 30 -11.56 26.15 20.67
N PHE A 31 -12.76 26.63 20.96
CA PHE A 31 -13.98 25.87 20.78
C PHE A 31 -14.75 26.39 19.58
N GLU A 32 -15.05 25.51 18.64
CA GLU A 32 -15.96 25.77 17.54
C GLU A 32 -17.28 25.05 17.79
N LEU A 33 -18.37 25.80 17.89
CA LEU A 33 -19.72 25.23 17.95
C LEU A 33 -20.25 25.01 16.54
N ASP A 34 -20.20 23.76 16.06
CA ASP A 34 -20.73 23.43 14.74
C ASP A 34 -22.25 23.30 14.80
N VAL A 35 -22.94 24.09 13.97
CA VAL A 35 -24.41 24.07 13.85
C VAL A 35 -24.79 24.19 12.38
N PRO A 36 -25.66 23.31 11.87
CA PRO A 36 -26.17 23.42 10.51
C PRO A 36 -26.92 24.75 10.29
N SER A 37 -26.67 25.41 9.16
CA SER A 37 -27.30 26.70 8.81
C SER A 37 -28.82 26.69 8.97
N LYS A 38 -29.48 25.57 8.58
CA LYS A 38 -30.93 25.41 8.71
C LYS A 38 -31.40 25.55 10.16
N GLU A 39 -30.66 24.97 11.09
CA GLU A 39 -30.98 25.04 12.51
C GLU A 39 -30.69 26.44 13.08
N ILE A 40 -29.62 27.10 12.64
CA ILE A 40 -29.31 28.49 13.01
C ILE A 40 -30.52 29.40 12.67
N PHE A 41 -31.03 29.33 11.44
CA PHE A 41 -32.19 30.15 11.04
C PHE A 41 -33.49 29.75 11.75
N ARG A 42 -33.67 28.47 12.05
CA ARG A 42 -34.82 28.01 12.84
C ARG A 42 -34.79 28.61 14.25
N ARG A 43 -33.64 28.56 14.92
CA ARG A 43 -33.44 29.14 16.27
C ARG A 43 -33.66 30.65 16.25
N LEU A 44 -33.12 31.35 15.25
CA LEU A 44 -33.32 32.79 15.04
C LEU A 44 -34.81 33.17 14.94
N LEU A 45 -35.61 32.38 14.19
CA LEU A 45 -37.05 32.63 14.05
C LEU A 45 -37.80 32.41 15.37
N LEU A 46 -37.42 31.39 16.15
CA LEU A 46 -38.02 31.11 17.46
C LEU A 46 -37.69 32.17 18.51
N GLU A 47 -36.47 32.69 18.47
CA GLU A 47 -36.00 33.76 19.36
C GLU A 47 -36.78 35.06 19.13
N LYS A 48 -36.94 35.47 17.87
CA LYS A 48 -37.77 36.64 17.50
C LYS A 48 -39.24 36.54 17.92
N LYS A 49 -39.77 35.32 18.02
CA LYS A 49 -41.14 35.09 18.49
C LYS A 49 -41.27 35.18 20.01
N LYS A 50 -40.17 35.02 20.75
CA LYS A 50 -40.15 34.99 22.23
C LYS A 50 -39.71 36.33 22.84
N GLU A 51 -38.87 37.10 22.16
CA GLU A 51 -38.42 38.40 22.67
C GLU A 51 -39.54 39.45 22.57
N SER A 52 -39.95 40.00 23.72
CA SER A 52 -40.61 41.31 23.76
C SER A 52 -39.59 42.38 23.32
N SER A 53 -40.07 43.43 22.62
CA SER A 53 -39.22 44.45 21.99
C SER A 53 -38.15 44.97 22.94
N LEU A 54 -36.89 44.62 22.67
CA LEU A 54 -35.75 45.19 23.37
C LEU A 54 -35.72 46.71 23.14
N PRO A 55 -35.19 47.50 24.08
CA PRO A 55 -35.15 48.97 23.98
C PRO A 55 -34.19 49.49 22.89
N TYR A 56 -33.52 48.60 22.15
CA TYR A 56 -32.58 48.93 21.08
C TYR A 56 -32.67 47.90 19.94
N PRO A 57 -32.34 48.31 18.69
CA PRO A 57 -32.35 47.41 17.55
C PRO A 57 -31.18 46.41 17.61
N LEU A 58 -31.48 45.12 17.44
CA LEU A 58 -30.49 44.06 17.28
C LEU A 58 -30.16 43.81 15.80
N HIS A 59 -28.89 43.54 15.48
CA HIS A 59 -28.46 43.08 14.15
C HIS A 59 -28.75 41.59 13.90
N ASN A 60 -29.98 41.15 14.19
CA ASN A 60 -30.44 39.77 14.11
C ASN A 60 -31.41 39.54 12.91
N SER A 61 -31.39 40.41 11.90
CA SER A 61 -32.18 40.18 10.68
C SER A 61 -31.70 38.91 9.96
N SER A 62 -32.62 38.18 9.31
CA SER A 62 -32.28 36.95 8.59
C SER A 62 -31.23 37.20 7.50
N GLN A 63 -31.31 38.35 6.82
CA GLN A 63 -30.35 38.79 5.82
C GLN A 63 -28.96 39.04 6.42
N ILE A 64 -28.87 39.76 7.56
CA ILE A 64 -27.60 40.02 8.25
C ILE A 64 -26.95 38.71 8.72
N ILE A 65 -27.74 37.81 9.32
CA ILE A 65 -27.24 36.51 9.79
C ILE A 65 -26.80 35.64 8.61
N ALA A 66 -27.49 35.68 7.46
CA ALA A 66 -27.07 34.98 6.26
C ALA A 66 -25.70 35.46 5.75
N VAL A 67 -25.48 36.78 5.70
CA VAL A 67 -24.19 37.35 5.32
C VAL A 67 -23.09 36.96 6.31
N LYS A 68 -23.36 37.05 7.62
CA LYS A 68 -22.41 36.64 8.67
C LYS A 68 -22.03 35.16 8.57
N ASN A 69 -23.02 34.27 8.42
CA ASN A 69 -22.81 32.83 8.30
C ASN A 69 -22.03 32.48 7.02
N SER A 70 -22.35 33.13 5.90
CA SER A 70 -21.61 32.96 4.64
C SER A 70 -20.14 33.36 4.81
N ARG A 71 -19.87 34.52 5.43
CA ARG A 71 -18.51 35.01 5.66
C ARG A 71 -17.73 34.13 6.64
N TYR A 72 -18.37 33.67 7.70
CA TYR A 72 -17.78 32.71 8.64
C TYR A 72 -17.36 31.42 7.94
N ARG A 73 -18.28 30.77 7.21
CA ARG A 73 -18.02 29.51 6.50
C ARG A 73 -16.90 29.63 5.48
N LYS A 74 -16.75 30.80 4.84
CA LYS A 74 -15.65 31.07 3.91
C LYS A 74 -14.29 31.12 4.61
N ASN A 75 -14.21 31.73 5.80
CA ASN A 75 -12.93 32.02 6.45
C ASN A 75 -12.49 30.93 7.45
N ILE A 76 -13.44 30.26 8.10
CA ILE A 76 -13.15 29.39 9.25
C ILE A 76 -12.26 28.20 8.88
N GLY A 77 -12.39 27.65 7.68
CA GLY A 77 -11.57 26.51 7.23
C GLY A 77 -10.09 26.82 7.26
N GLU A 78 -9.68 28.00 6.76
CA GLU A 78 -8.28 28.43 6.76
C GLU A 78 -7.77 28.72 8.18
N ILE A 79 -8.60 29.36 9.02
CA ILE A 79 -8.24 29.67 10.41
C ILE A 79 -8.10 28.39 11.23
N ARG A 80 -9.03 27.43 11.06
CA ARG A 80 -8.98 26.14 11.71
C ARG A 80 -7.71 25.39 11.33
N GLN A 81 -7.45 25.24 10.04
CA GLN A 81 -6.25 24.57 9.54
C GLN A 81 -4.97 25.20 10.11
N TYR A 82 -4.95 26.53 10.22
CA TYR A 82 -3.84 27.25 10.82
C TYR A 82 -3.58 26.83 12.28
N TYR A 83 -4.60 26.93 13.15
CA TYR A 83 -4.47 26.59 14.57
C TYR A 83 -4.27 25.09 14.81
N GLU A 84 -4.85 24.23 13.98
CA GLU A 84 -4.62 22.77 14.05
C GLU A 84 -3.16 22.42 13.75
N VAL A 85 -2.55 23.05 12.74
CA VAL A 85 -1.14 22.81 12.38
C VAL A 85 -0.18 23.46 13.37
N GLN A 86 -0.45 24.71 13.77
CA GLN A 86 0.49 25.48 14.59
C GLN A 86 0.38 25.20 16.08
N HIS A 87 -0.78 24.81 16.60
CA HIS A 87 -1.00 24.74 18.04
C HIS A 87 -1.78 23.50 18.51
N GLN A 88 -2.40 22.72 17.62
CA GLN A 88 -3.16 21.50 17.96
C GLN A 88 -4.22 21.74 19.07
N ASN A 89 -4.82 22.94 19.09
CA ASN A 89 -5.65 23.45 20.19
C ASN A 89 -7.13 23.69 19.82
N TRP A 90 -7.55 23.20 18.64
CA TRP A 90 -8.90 23.40 18.11
C TRP A 90 -9.83 22.23 18.46
N TYR A 91 -11.01 22.54 19.00
CA TYR A 91 -12.02 21.55 19.38
C TYR A 91 -13.38 21.89 18.79
N VAL A 92 -13.88 21.03 17.90
CA VAL A 92 -15.23 21.14 17.36
C VAL A 92 -16.22 20.44 18.30
N ILE A 93 -17.26 21.16 18.69
CA ILE A 93 -18.36 20.66 19.54
C ILE A 93 -19.65 20.76 18.75
N ASP A 94 -20.45 19.70 18.77
CA ASP A 94 -21.78 19.70 18.16
C ASP A 94 -22.72 20.64 18.95
N GLY A 95 -23.04 21.78 18.34
CA GLY A 95 -23.93 22.80 18.89
C GLY A 95 -25.42 22.49 18.69
N PHE A 96 -25.78 21.34 18.11
CA PHE A 96 -27.17 20.90 17.98
C PHE A 96 -27.76 20.45 19.32
N HIS A 97 -26.91 20.02 20.26
CA HIS A 97 -27.31 19.60 21.60
C HIS A 97 -27.79 20.73 22.51
N SER A 98 -28.29 20.37 23.70
CA SER A 98 -28.76 21.33 24.70
C SER A 98 -27.61 22.16 25.29
N LYS A 99 -27.91 23.37 25.80
CA LYS A 99 -26.94 24.24 26.46
C LYS A 99 -26.17 23.53 27.58
N TRP A 100 -26.86 22.68 28.36
CA TRP A 100 -26.27 21.89 29.43
C TRP A 100 -25.26 20.85 28.94
N TRP A 101 -25.58 20.18 27.84
CA TRP A 101 -24.66 19.21 27.25
C TRP A 101 -23.40 19.88 26.72
N ILE A 102 -23.55 20.99 25.98
CA ILE A 102 -22.42 21.79 25.47
C ILE A 102 -21.56 22.27 26.62
N TRP A 103 -22.17 22.81 27.69
CA TRP A 103 -21.47 23.26 28.88
C TRP A 103 -20.66 22.14 29.54
N ASN A 104 -21.23 20.94 29.66
CA ASN A 104 -20.53 19.77 30.21
C ASN A 104 -19.32 19.37 29.35
N GLU A 105 -19.45 19.32 28.03
CA GLU A 105 -18.35 18.97 27.13
C GLU A 105 -17.22 20.02 27.14
N VAL A 106 -17.57 21.32 27.12
CA VAL A 106 -16.59 22.40 27.27
C VAL A 106 -15.83 22.27 28.59
N ILE A 107 -16.55 22.11 29.72
CA ILE A 107 -15.93 21.97 31.04
C ILE A 107 -15.01 20.75 31.10
N LYS A 108 -15.44 19.63 30.53
CA LYS A 108 -14.64 18.40 30.49
C LYS A 108 -13.31 18.63 29.76
N LYS A 109 -13.35 19.32 28.61
CA LYS A 109 -12.14 19.66 27.84
C LYS A 109 -11.24 20.66 28.58
N VAL A 110 -11.81 21.71 29.16
CA VAL A 110 -11.07 22.69 29.96
C VAL A 110 -10.40 22.02 31.18
N LYS A 111 -11.13 21.20 31.93
CA LYS A 111 -10.59 20.44 33.06
C LYS A 111 -9.46 19.52 32.64
N MET A 112 -9.61 18.85 31.50
CA MET A 112 -8.57 17.98 30.94
C MET A 112 -7.28 18.78 30.64
N VAL A 113 -7.37 19.86 29.87
CA VAL A 113 -6.20 20.70 29.51
C VAL A 113 -5.56 21.31 30.75
N ASN A 114 -6.35 21.84 31.68
CA ASN A 114 -5.84 22.37 32.94
C ASN A 114 -5.09 21.32 33.76
N LYS A 115 -5.59 20.08 33.82
CA LYS A 115 -4.91 18.97 34.49
C LYS A 115 -3.56 18.68 33.84
N TYR A 116 -3.48 18.62 32.50
CA TYR A 116 -2.21 18.43 31.80
C TYR A 116 -1.22 19.56 32.08
N MET A 117 -1.66 20.82 32.04
CA MET A 117 -0.83 21.97 32.33
C MET A 117 -0.32 21.97 33.78
N GLN A 118 -1.16 21.61 34.75
CA GLN A 118 -0.77 21.49 36.15
C GLN A 118 0.29 20.40 36.33
N ILE A 119 0.06 19.20 35.78
CA ILE A 119 1.01 18.08 35.83
C ILE A 119 2.35 18.49 35.21
N TYR A 120 2.32 19.16 34.06
CA TYR A 120 3.51 19.66 33.39
C TYR A 120 4.29 20.62 34.30
N MET A 121 3.64 21.67 34.81
CA MET A 121 4.27 22.66 35.67
C MET A 121 4.85 22.05 36.96
N GLU A 122 4.13 21.13 37.59
CA GLU A 122 4.58 20.41 38.79
C GLU A 122 5.83 19.57 38.51
N ARG A 123 5.83 18.81 37.39
CA ARG A 123 6.94 17.92 37.03
C ARG A 123 8.18 18.71 36.62
N ILE A 124 8.04 19.75 35.82
CA ILE A 124 9.14 20.62 35.41
C ILE A 124 9.75 21.33 36.64
N LYS A 125 8.92 21.85 37.55
CA LYS A 125 9.41 22.45 38.80
C LYS A 125 10.17 21.44 39.68
N ALA A 126 9.77 20.17 39.66
CA ALA A 126 10.46 19.08 40.35
C ALA A 126 11.69 18.55 39.59
N GLY A 127 12.06 19.14 38.45
CA GLY A 127 13.19 18.71 37.62
C GLY A 127 12.95 17.38 36.89
N LYS A 128 11.70 16.92 36.78
CA LYS A 128 11.32 15.67 36.10
C LYS A 128 10.88 15.93 34.66
N ALA A 129 10.95 14.91 33.81
CA ALA A 129 10.41 15.00 32.45
C ALA A 129 8.88 15.07 32.47
N ALA A 130 8.29 15.80 31.53
CA ALA A 130 6.84 15.97 31.43
C ALA A 130 6.34 15.87 29.98
N CYS A 131 5.13 15.36 29.78
CA CYS A 131 4.51 15.35 28.46
C CYS A 131 4.27 16.78 27.97
N ILE A 132 4.48 16.99 26.67
CA ILE A 132 4.23 18.29 26.03
C ILE A 132 2.99 18.29 25.13
N ASP A 133 2.30 17.15 25.05
CA ASP A 133 1.00 17.03 24.42
C ASP A 133 0.04 18.10 24.99
N LYS A 134 -0.70 18.78 24.11
CA LYS A 134 -1.69 19.84 24.43
C LYS A 134 -1.14 21.12 25.06
N LEU A 135 0.17 21.40 24.94
CA LEU A 135 0.77 22.66 25.40
C LEU A 135 0.84 23.77 24.33
N CYS A 136 0.19 23.58 23.18
CA CYS A 136 0.15 24.56 22.08
C CYS A 136 1.51 24.91 21.46
N ILE A 137 2.46 23.99 21.52
CA ILE A 137 3.82 24.16 21.00
C ILE A 137 3.80 24.15 19.47
N SER A 138 4.43 25.16 18.87
CA SER A 138 4.51 25.25 17.42
C SER A 138 5.56 24.31 16.83
N PRO A 139 5.42 23.88 15.56
CA PRO A 139 6.45 23.09 14.90
C PRO A 139 7.82 23.78 14.88
N GLU A 140 7.85 25.12 14.77
CA GLU A 140 9.07 25.92 14.80
C GLU A 140 9.72 25.90 16.19
N GLU A 141 8.92 26.12 17.25
CA GLU A 141 9.40 26.01 18.63
C GLU A 141 9.93 24.60 18.90
N LEU A 142 9.18 23.58 18.48
CA LEU A 142 9.57 22.17 18.62
C LEU A 142 10.95 21.93 18.01
N ILE A 143 11.17 22.35 16.76
CA ILE A 143 12.45 22.19 16.06
C ILE A 143 13.58 22.96 16.78
N SER A 144 13.32 24.18 17.23
CA SER A 144 14.32 25.04 17.89
C SER A 144 14.81 24.48 19.22
N ARG A 145 13.97 23.71 19.91
CA ARG A 145 14.23 23.15 21.24
C ARG A 145 14.43 21.64 21.22
N LEU A 146 14.63 21.02 20.05
CA LEU A 146 14.97 19.60 19.99
C LEU A 146 16.25 19.34 20.77
N GLY A 147 16.21 18.28 21.59
CA GLY A 147 17.39 17.81 22.29
C GLY A 147 18.41 17.16 21.35
N GLU A 148 19.43 16.56 21.95
CA GLU A 148 20.60 15.99 21.27
C GLU A 148 20.27 14.82 20.33
N PHE A 149 19.08 14.20 20.50
CA PHE A 149 18.59 13.12 19.64
C PHE A 149 17.72 13.61 18.47
N GLY A 150 17.45 14.92 18.37
CA GLY A 150 16.63 15.49 17.31
C GLY A 150 15.24 14.84 17.25
N GLN A 151 14.89 14.27 16.09
CA GLN A 151 13.62 13.59 15.84
C GLN A 151 13.68 12.07 16.11
N PHE A 152 14.78 11.55 16.65
CA PHE A 152 14.94 10.13 16.93
C PHE A 152 14.54 9.78 18.37
N CYS A 153 13.98 8.58 18.55
CA CYS A 153 13.59 8.09 19.87
C CYS A 153 14.83 7.77 20.73
N PRO A 154 15.09 8.51 21.83
CA PRO A 154 16.26 8.25 22.69
C PRO A 154 16.15 6.90 23.41
N VAL A 155 14.94 6.50 23.81
CA VAL A 155 14.72 5.23 24.53
C VAL A 155 14.97 4.02 23.65
N SER A 156 14.57 4.08 22.38
CA SER A 156 14.84 2.98 21.42
C SER A 156 16.33 2.87 21.10
N LEU A 157 17.03 4.01 21.01
CA LEU A 157 18.47 4.00 20.79
C LEU A 157 19.21 3.47 22.03
N ALA A 158 18.77 3.81 23.23
CA ALA A 158 19.39 3.36 24.47
C ALA A 158 19.16 1.87 24.78
N GLU A 159 17.94 1.35 24.60
CA GLU A 159 17.59 -0.03 24.97
C GLU A 159 17.88 -1.05 23.88
N SER A 160 17.61 -0.72 22.61
CA SER A 160 17.69 -1.67 21.49
C SER A 160 18.70 -1.28 20.43
N TYR A 161 19.41 -0.16 20.59
CA TYR A 161 20.34 0.37 19.59
C TYR A 161 19.67 0.57 18.21
N GLU A 162 18.39 0.93 18.22
CA GLU A 162 17.59 1.15 17.02
C GLU A 162 17.33 2.64 16.77
N LEU A 163 17.64 3.10 15.56
CA LEU A 163 17.32 4.44 15.07
C LEU A 163 15.87 4.49 14.59
N VAL A 164 14.95 4.82 15.48
CA VAL A 164 13.54 5.05 15.11
C VAL A 164 13.33 6.54 14.87
N ASP A 165 13.10 6.90 13.61
CA ASP A 165 12.75 8.26 13.19
C ASP A 165 11.27 8.56 13.51
N CYS A 166 11.03 9.59 14.31
CA CYS A 166 9.69 10.06 14.69
C CYS A 166 9.26 11.31 13.91
N SER A 167 10.01 11.73 12.88
CA SER A 167 9.67 12.89 12.04
C SER A 167 8.37 12.72 11.25
N SER A 168 7.96 11.49 10.91
CA SER A 168 6.76 11.25 10.12
C SER A 168 5.45 11.50 10.87
N ASN A 169 5.50 11.64 12.20
CA ASN A 169 4.33 11.93 13.01
C ASN A 169 4.41 13.36 13.54
N ASP A 170 3.52 14.21 13.04
CA ASP A 170 3.39 15.62 13.46
C ASP A 170 2.70 15.75 14.83
N SER A 171 2.08 14.67 15.32
CA SER A 171 1.47 14.64 16.66
C SER A 171 2.53 14.70 17.75
N LEU A 172 2.24 15.48 18.80
CA LEU A 172 3.05 15.58 20.02
C LEU A 172 2.63 14.58 21.11
N GLU A 173 1.75 13.62 20.78
CA GLU A 173 1.21 12.63 21.73
C GLU A 173 2.31 11.86 22.50
N PHE A 174 3.41 11.53 21.82
CA PHE A 174 4.56 10.83 22.41
C PHE A 174 5.79 11.73 22.58
N ALA A 175 5.58 13.02 22.80
CA ALA A 175 6.67 13.96 23.04
C ALA A 175 6.73 14.39 24.51
N ALA A 176 7.96 14.61 24.99
CA ALA A 176 8.22 15.03 26.36
C ALA A 176 9.31 16.09 26.39
N GLU A 177 9.24 16.96 27.39
CA GLU A 177 10.30 17.88 27.74
C GLU A 177 11.11 17.33 28.89
N PHE A 178 12.43 17.48 28.80
CA PHE A 178 13.31 17.35 29.94
C PHE A 178 14.41 18.42 29.89
N ARG A 179 14.59 19.15 30.99
CA ARG A 179 15.63 20.20 31.14
C ARG A 179 15.64 21.21 29.97
N GLY A 180 14.46 21.68 29.56
CA GLY A 180 14.31 22.68 28.49
C GLY A 180 14.33 22.14 27.07
N HIS A 181 14.67 20.87 26.86
CA HIS A 181 14.78 20.23 25.55
C HIS A 181 13.62 19.27 25.28
N TYR A 182 13.20 19.17 24.03
CA TYR A 182 12.14 18.29 23.57
C TYR A 182 12.69 17.00 22.96
N TYR A 183 12.03 15.91 23.31
CA TYR A 183 12.34 14.56 22.82
C TYR A 183 11.05 13.90 22.34
N LYS A 184 11.13 13.22 21.18
CA LYS A 184 10.03 12.40 20.65
C LYS A 184 10.29 10.93 20.92
N MET A 185 9.23 10.20 21.27
CA MET A 185 9.29 8.77 21.53
C MET A 185 8.47 8.01 20.49
N SER A 186 8.88 6.78 20.22
CA SER A 186 8.26 5.95 19.18
C SER A 186 6.89 5.38 19.59
N SER A 187 6.58 5.34 20.89
CA SER A 187 5.34 4.79 21.42
C SER A 187 5.06 5.27 22.84
N LEU A 188 3.83 5.06 23.30
CA LEU A 188 3.40 5.34 24.69
C LEU A 188 4.24 4.58 25.73
N GLU A 189 4.62 3.33 25.46
CA GLU A 189 5.47 2.54 26.37
C GLU A 189 6.84 3.22 26.57
N LYS A 190 7.45 3.68 25.47
CA LYS A 190 8.74 4.37 25.51
C LYS A 190 8.62 5.76 26.14
N LEU A 191 7.52 6.48 25.91
CA LEU A 191 7.21 7.74 26.62
C LEU A 191 7.15 7.52 28.13
N ASN A 192 6.42 6.52 28.63
CA ASN A 192 6.31 6.28 30.06
C ASN A 192 7.68 5.98 30.70
N LYS A 193 8.49 5.14 30.05
CA LYS A 193 9.88 4.88 30.49
C LYS A 193 10.71 6.17 30.59
N PHE A 194 10.61 7.03 29.58
CA PHE A 194 11.30 8.33 29.57
C PHE A 194 10.80 9.26 30.69
N LEU A 195 9.49 9.29 30.96
CA LEU A 195 8.92 10.10 32.04
C LEU A 195 9.35 9.60 33.42
N ASP A 196 9.54 8.30 33.59
CA ASP A 196 9.95 7.71 34.87
C ASP A 196 11.41 8.01 35.18
N ASN A 197 12.32 7.80 34.21
CA ASN A 197 13.75 8.03 34.40
C ASN A 197 14.42 8.65 33.16
N PRO A 198 14.22 9.95 32.88
CA PRO A 198 14.73 10.59 31.67
C PRO A 198 16.26 10.64 31.60
N GLU A 199 16.92 10.73 32.76
CA GLU A 199 18.38 10.88 32.85
C GLU A 199 19.15 9.73 32.20
N PHE A 200 18.65 8.49 32.26
CA PHE A 200 19.30 7.35 31.60
C PHE A 200 19.23 7.39 30.07
N TYR A 201 18.36 8.23 29.51
CA TYR A 201 18.12 8.32 28.08
C TYR A 201 18.69 9.60 27.45
N VAL A 202 19.15 10.57 28.26
CA VAL A 202 19.76 11.82 27.78
C VAL A 202 21.21 11.98 28.23
N PRO A 203 22.05 12.73 27.50
CA PRO A 203 23.39 13.05 27.96
C PRO A 203 23.35 13.72 29.34
N PRO A 204 24.31 13.42 30.25
CA PRO A 204 25.53 12.63 30.04
C PRO A 204 25.41 11.12 30.31
N LEU A 205 24.27 10.64 30.85
CA LEU A 205 24.11 9.24 31.28
C LEU A 205 23.59 8.31 30.17
N ALA A 206 23.18 8.87 29.03
CA ALA A 206 22.75 8.09 27.87
C ALA A 206 23.84 7.08 27.44
N PRO A 207 23.50 5.80 27.26
CA PRO A 207 24.48 4.76 26.91
C PRO A 207 25.06 4.95 25.51
N HIS A 208 24.28 5.52 24.60
CA HIS A 208 24.61 5.68 23.20
C HIS A 208 24.22 7.08 22.72
N PRO A 209 25.18 7.92 22.28
CA PRO A 209 24.86 9.20 21.66
C PRO A 209 24.22 8.99 20.29
N LEU A 210 23.52 10.01 19.79
CA LEU A 210 23.04 10.00 18.41
C LEU A 210 24.26 9.91 17.46
N PRO A 211 24.26 8.98 16.48
CA PRO A 211 25.33 8.90 15.49
C PRO A 211 25.46 10.21 14.69
N PRO A 212 26.67 10.55 14.21
CA PRO A 212 26.85 11.71 13.33
C PRO A 212 26.02 11.55 12.06
N THR A 213 25.67 12.67 11.41
CA THR A 213 24.73 12.72 10.27
C THR A 213 25.12 11.79 9.12
N ASP A 214 26.41 11.55 8.91
CA ASP A 214 26.95 10.68 7.86
C ASP A 214 26.69 9.19 8.14
N MET A 215 26.48 8.85 9.41
CA MET A 215 26.12 7.53 9.92
C MET A 215 24.64 7.40 10.24
N ILE A 216 23.80 8.33 9.79
CA ILE A 216 22.34 8.21 9.83
C ILE A 216 21.85 7.83 8.42
N PRO A 217 21.12 6.72 8.26
CA PRO A 217 20.66 6.28 6.96
C PRO A 217 19.55 7.20 6.44
N LYS A 218 19.65 7.62 5.19
CA LYS A 218 18.68 8.51 4.54
C LYS A 218 17.95 7.76 3.45
N ARG A 219 16.61 7.81 3.47
CA ARG A 219 15.82 7.28 2.36
C ARG A 219 16.02 8.15 1.12
N LEU A 220 16.24 7.53 -0.03
CA LEU A 220 16.35 8.24 -1.30
C LEU A 220 15.06 8.13 -2.10
N THR A 221 14.67 9.25 -2.72
CA THR A 221 13.66 9.28 -3.79
C THR A 221 14.28 8.88 -5.13
N LEU A 222 13.45 8.58 -6.12
CA LEU A 222 13.95 8.24 -7.47
C LEU A 222 14.74 9.39 -8.10
N SER A 223 14.34 10.63 -7.84
CA SER A 223 14.99 11.83 -8.37
C SER A 223 16.38 12.01 -7.76
N GLU A 224 16.50 11.87 -6.43
CA GLU A 224 17.78 11.91 -5.73
C GLU A 224 18.68 10.74 -6.14
N LEU A 225 18.12 9.54 -6.30
CA LEU A 225 18.89 8.40 -6.76
C LEU A 225 19.49 8.64 -8.17
N LYS A 226 18.71 9.25 -9.07
CA LYS A 226 19.18 9.60 -10.42
C LYS A 226 20.27 10.66 -10.41
N SER A 227 20.22 11.62 -9.48
CA SER A 227 21.25 12.66 -9.39
C SER A 227 22.58 12.13 -8.82
N ARG A 228 22.58 10.96 -8.17
CA ARG A 228 23.80 10.30 -7.65
C ARG A 228 24.59 9.50 -8.70
N PHE A 229 24.12 9.38 -9.95
CA PHE A 229 24.90 8.76 -11.01
C PHE A 229 26.24 9.52 -11.21
N PRO A 230 27.38 8.82 -11.39
CA PRO A 230 27.54 7.40 -11.72
C PRO A 230 27.78 6.46 -10.52
N LYS A 231 27.47 6.85 -9.28
CA LYS A 231 27.64 5.94 -8.12
C LYS A 231 26.73 4.72 -8.27
N CYS A 232 27.33 3.52 -8.24
CA CYS A 232 26.60 2.25 -8.30
C CYS A 232 25.99 1.88 -6.95
N ALA A 233 24.91 1.11 -6.98
CA ALA A 233 24.35 0.50 -5.78
C ALA A 233 25.31 -0.56 -5.22
N GLU A 234 25.50 -0.55 -3.91
CA GLU A 234 26.19 -1.60 -3.17
C GLU A 234 25.52 -2.95 -3.34
N LEU A 235 26.29 -4.02 -3.14
CA LEU A 235 25.86 -5.39 -3.37
C LEU A 235 25.24 -5.57 -4.76
N GLN A 236 25.69 -4.81 -5.78
CA GLN A 236 25.18 -4.87 -7.15
C GLN A 236 23.65 -4.73 -7.25
N GLY A 237 23.02 -4.04 -6.29
CA GLY A 237 21.56 -3.86 -6.22
C GLY A 237 20.78 -4.99 -5.56
N TYR A 238 21.44 -6.01 -5.00
CA TYR A 238 20.78 -7.01 -4.15
C TYR A 238 20.42 -6.42 -2.79
N CYS A 239 19.30 -6.89 -2.21
CA CYS A 239 18.81 -6.39 -0.95
C CYS A 239 19.71 -6.83 0.23
N PRO A 240 20.32 -5.88 0.97
CA PRO A 240 21.21 -6.21 2.09
C PRO A 240 20.46 -6.89 3.24
N VAL A 241 19.19 -6.54 3.46
CA VAL A 241 18.41 -7.07 4.58
C VAL A 241 17.97 -8.51 4.34
N THR A 242 17.56 -8.85 3.11
CA THR A 242 17.25 -10.25 2.79
C THR A 242 18.50 -11.11 2.85
N TYR A 243 19.63 -10.60 2.35
CA TYR A 243 20.88 -11.36 2.36
C TYR A 243 21.36 -11.65 3.78
N GLN A 244 21.40 -10.64 4.66
CA GLN A 244 21.79 -10.85 6.07
C GLN A 244 20.78 -11.69 6.86
N ASP A 245 19.47 -11.40 6.76
CA ASP A 245 18.43 -12.17 7.47
C ASP A 245 18.41 -13.64 6.99
N GLY A 246 18.72 -13.87 5.71
CA GLY A 246 18.86 -15.19 5.11
C GLY A 246 20.18 -15.89 5.38
N ARG A 247 20.98 -15.38 6.34
CA ARG A 247 22.31 -15.92 6.73
C ARG A 247 23.28 -16.00 5.55
N GLN A 248 23.22 -15.02 4.66
CA GLN A 248 24.12 -14.87 3.52
C GLN A 248 24.09 -16.05 2.53
N ARG A 249 22.96 -16.76 2.47
CA ARG A 249 22.74 -17.87 1.54
C ARG A 249 22.40 -17.38 0.14
N TYR A 250 22.62 -18.25 -0.83
CA TYR A 250 22.38 -17.96 -2.24
C TYR A 250 20.90 -17.69 -2.54
N GLU A 251 19.98 -18.41 -1.89
CA GLU A 251 18.53 -18.25 -2.05
C GLU A 251 18.02 -16.89 -1.51
N ALA A 252 18.81 -16.23 -0.67
CA ALA A 252 18.47 -14.95 -0.05
C ALA A 252 18.95 -13.72 -0.84
N LEU A 253 19.70 -13.94 -1.93
CA LEU A 253 20.12 -12.91 -2.88
C LEU A 253 18.97 -12.51 -3.79
N VAL A 254 18.12 -11.63 -3.27
CA VAL A 254 16.95 -11.10 -3.98
C VAL A 254 17.27 -9.68 -4.48
N PRO A 255 17.02 -9.37 -5.75
CA PRO A 255 17.22 -8.01 -6.27
C PRO A 255 16.32 -7.02 -5.54
N GLY A 256 16.88 -5.86 -5.20
CA GLY A 256 16.14 -4.78 -4.57
C GLY A 256 15.24 -4.03 -5.56
N ASN A 257 14.25 -3.32 -5.04
CA ASN A 257 13.39 -2.42 -5.82
C ASN A 257 13.87 -0.97 -5.65
N ILE A 258 14.08 -0.28 -6.79
CA ILE A 258 14.59 1.09 -6.89
C ILE A 258 13.77 2.09 -6.05
N HIS A 259 12.47 1.84 -5.83
CA HIS A 259 11.60 2.69 -4.99
C HIS A 259 11.95 2.65 -3.49
N TYR A 260 12.74 1.66 -3.05
CA TYR A 260 13.16 1.46 -1.66
C TYR A 260 14.69 1.61 -1.53
N ALA A 261 15.24 2.61 -2.21
CA ALA A 261 16.64 2.97 -2.10
C ALA A 261 16.91 3.82 -0.84
N LEU A 262 18.11 3.68 -0.29
CA LEU A 262 18.62 4.46 0.83
C LEU A 262 20.11 4.75 0.64
N GLU A 263 20.58 5.81 1.27
CA GLU A 263 21.98 6.20 1.37
C GLU A 263 22.48 5.99 2.80
N TYR A 264 23.64 5.37 2.96
CA TYR A 264 24.30 5.18 4.24
C TYR A 264 25.81 5.19 4.06
N ARG A 265 26.54 6.07 4.77
CA ARG A 265 28.00 6.24 4.62
C ARG A 265 28.44 6.45 3.17
N ASP A 266 27.77 7.38 2.47
CA ASP A 266 27.97 7.73 1.05
C ASP A 266 27.79 6.58 0.04
N ARG A 267 27.19 5.47 0.49
CA ARG A 267 26.89 4.28 -0.30
C ARG A 267 25.38 4.11 -0.47
N ILE A 268 24.99 3.62 -1.64
CA ILE A 268 23.59 3.44 -2.01
C ILE A 268 23.21 1.97 -1.81
N TYR A 269 22.16 1.70 -1.05
CA TYR A 269 21.60 0.37 -0.86
C TYR A 269 20.16 0.32 -1.39
N ILE A 270 19.77 -0.79 -2.00
CA ILE A 270 18.43 -0.96 -2.56
C ILE A 270 17.74 -2.11 -1.83
N CYS A 271 16.60 -1.85 -1.20
CA CYS A 271 15.83 -2.88 -0.49
C CYS A 271 14.74 -3.48 -1.37
N GLU A 272 14.36 -4.74 -1.11
CA GLU A 272 13.31 -5.44 -1.86
C GLU A 272 11.90 -4.88 -1.54
N SER A 273 11.62 -4.57 -0.28
CA SER A 273 10.31 -4.10 0.19
C SER A 273 10.43 -2.96 1.20
N ARG A 274 9.31 -2.27 1.45
CA ARG A 274 9.20 -1.19 2.45
C ARG A 274 9.57 -1.67 3.85
N GLU A 275 9.18 -2.88 4.24
CA GLU A 275 9.51 -3.46 5.55
C GLU A 275 11.01 -3.66 5.71
N LYS A 276 11.68 -4.15 4.66
CA LYS A 276 13.12 -4.37 4.65
C LYS A 276 13.88 -3.04 4.68
N LEU A 277 13.40 -2.03 3.95
CA LEU A 277 13.90 -0.67 4.06
C LEU A 277 13.82 -0.15 5.51
N GLN A 278 12.67 -0.29 6.17
CA GLN A 278 12.51 0.15 7.57
C GLN A 278 13.45 -0.60 8.52
N LYS A 279 13.67 -1.90 8.33
CA LYS A 279 14.65 -2.67 9.12
C LYS A 279 16.07 -2.13 8.95
N PHE A 280 16.47 -1.78 7.73
CA PHE A 280 17.78 -1.17 7.48
C PHE A 280 17.89 0.20 8.15
N LEU A 281 16.87 1.06 8.00
CA LEU A 281 16.85 2.39 8.63
C LEU A 281 17.00 2.32 10.16
N ARG A 282 16.33 1.35 10.80
CA ARG A 282 16.43 1.12 12.25
C ARG A 282 17.80 0.63 12.70
N SER A 283 18.42 -0.27 11.94
CA SER A 283 19.64 -0.96 12.38
C SER A 283 20.69 -1.04 11.27
N PRO A 284 21.17 0.11 10.76
CA PRO A 284 22.05 0.14 9.59
C PRO A 284 23.38 -0.60 9.84
N GLN A 285 23.88 -0.55 11.09
CA GLN A 285 25.13 -1.22 11.51
C GLN A 285 25.12 -2.74 11.25
N LYS A 286 23.95 -3.38 11.31
CA LYS A 286 23.80 -4.82 11.08
C LYS A 286 23.92 -5.21 9.61
N TYR A 287 23.60 -4.29 8.70
CA TYR A 287 23.35 -4.61 7.29
C TYR A 287 24.35 -3.97 6.31
N TRP A 288 25.10 -2.92 6.69
CA TRP A 288 25.92 -2.18 5.72
C TRP A 288 27.18 -2.93 5.26
N ASN A 289 27.87 -3.65 6.16
CA ASN A 289 29.17 -4.26 5.89
C ASN A 289 29.05 -5.72 5.42
N GLN A 290 28.46 -5.91 4.24
CA GLN A 290 28.30 -7.23 3.64
C GLN A 290 29.17 -7.37 2.40
N LYS A 291 29.65 -8.58 2.13
CA LYS A 291 30.38 -8.93 0.91
C LYS A 291 29.59 -9.97 0.15
N LEU A 292 29.44 -9.76 -1.16
CA LEU A 292 28.78 -10.72 -2.03
C LEU A 292 29.65 -11.98 -2.21
N PRO A 293 29.01 -13.16 -2.38
CA PRO A 293 29.72 -14.37 -2.74
C PRO A 293 30.18 -14.31 -4.21
N TYR A 294 31.19 -15.09 -4.57
CA TYR A 294 31.72 -15.13 -5.94
C TYR A 294 30.69 -15.63 -6.96
N LYS A 295 29.78 -16.52 -6.55
CA LYS A 295 28.68 -17.04 -7.39
C LYS A 295 27.40 -16.26 -7.11
N LEU A 296 26.94 -15.51 -8.11
CA LEU A 296 25.72 -14.72 -8.04
C LEU A 296 24.58 -15.38 -8.82
N PRO A 297 23.31 -15.20 -8.40
CA PRO A 297 22.19 -15.66 -9.16
C PRO A 297 22.12 -14.96 -10.51
N PRO A 298 21.86 -15.70 -11.61
CA PRO A 298 21.72 -15.08 -12.92
C PRO A 298 20.59 -14.06 -12.87
N LEU A 299 20.81 -12.91 -13.49
CA LEU A 299 19.77 -11.90 -13.65
C LEU A 299 18.65 -12.51 -14.49
N LYS A 300 17.43 -12.48 -13.96
CA LYS A 300 16.24 -12.96 -14.67
C LYS A 300 15.82 -11.89 -15.68
N GLU A 301 16.57 -11.79 -16.77
CA GLU A 301 16.19 -10.94 -17.89
C GLU A 301 15.14 -11.68 -18.74
N PRO A 302 14.04 -11.01 -19.12
CA PRO A 302 13.05 -11.61 -20.01
C PRO A 302 13.69 -11.84 -21.37
N MET A 303 14.11 -13.07 -21.64
CA MET A 303 14.60 -13.48 -22.95
C MET A 303 13.42 -13.76 -23.88
N SER A 304 13.51 -13.27 -25.12
CA SER A 304 12.51 -13.59 -26.14
C SER A 304 12.61 -15.06 -26.57
N LEU A 305 11.48 -15.71 -26.86
CA LEU A 305 11.49 -17.09 -27.38
C LEU A 305 12.27 -17.21 -28.70
N THR A 306 12.25 -16.17 -29.53
CA THR A 306 12.93 -16.13 -30.82
C THR A 306 14.45 -15.97 -30.69
N SER A 307 14.94 -15.48 -29.55
CA SER A 307 16.39 -15.39 -29.29
C SER A 307 17.00 -16.70 -28.77
N LEU A 308 16.19 -17.74 -28.53
CA LEU A 308 16.70 -19.03 -28.09
C LEU A 308 17.31 -19.83 -29.25
N PRO A 309 18.34 -20.65 -29.00
CA PRO A 309 18.83 -21.61 -29.98
C PRO A 309 17.73 -22.62 -30.34
N LEU A 310 17.82 -23.22 -31.53
CA LEU A 310 16.78 -24.10 -32.09
C LEU A 310 16.23 -25.15 -31.09
N PRO A 311 17.06 -25.87 -30.30
CA PRO A 311 16.54 -26.81 -29.31
C PRO A 311 15.63 -26.16 -28.26
N GLY A 312 16.05 -25.01 -27.70
CA GLY A 312 15.28 -24.27 -26.70
C GLY A 312 13.99 -23.69 -27.26
N TYR A 313 14.01 -23.22 -28.52
CA TYR A 313 12.81 -22.76 -29.22
C TYR A 313 11.79 -23.90 -29.39
N LEU A 314 12.23 -25.09 -29.81
CA LEU A 314 11.35 -26.24 -30.02
C LEU A 314 10.79 -26.77 -28.68
N GLU A 315 11.63 -26.84 -27.64
CA GLU A 315 11.23 -27.27 -26.31
C GLU A 315 10.19 -26.33 -25.69
N GLN A 316 10.43 -25.02 -25.70
CA GLN A 316 9.53 -24.07 -25.05
C GLN A 316 8.31 -23.74 -25.91
N GLY A 317 8.45 -23.76 -27.24
CA GLY A 317 7.40 -23.35 -28.17
C GLY A 317 6.44 -24.47 -28.59
N ILE A 318 6.95 -25.69 -28.82
CA ILE A 318 6.19 -26.76 -29.51
C ILE A 318 5.99 -28.00 -28.63
N ALA A 319 6.89 -28.28 -27.68
CA ALA A 319 6.88 -29.55 -26.95
C ALA A 319 5.55 -29.83 -26.23
N THR A 320 4.98 -28.85 -25.54
CA THR A 320 3.72 -29.03 -24.81
C THR A 320 2.55 -29.38 -25.73
N ALA A 321 2.50 -28.78 -26.94
CA ALA A 321 1.48 -29.06 -27.94
C ALA A 321 1.66 -30.45 -28.56
N LEU A 322 2.91 -30.86 -28.84
CA LEU A 322 3.22 -32.20 -29.35
C LEU A 322 2.91 -33.29 -28.33
N ILE A 323 3.31 -33.12 -27.07
CA ILE A 323 3.02 -34.07 -25.99
C ILE A 323 1.51 -34.30 -25.87
N LYS A 324 0.70 -33.24 -25.89
CA LYS A 324 -0.77 -33.35 -25.86
C LYS A 324 -1.30 -34.12 -27.08
N ALA A 325 -0.83 -33.79 -28.28
CA ALA A 325 -1.26 -34.46 -29.51
C ALA A 325 -0.87 -35.94 -29.55
N MET A 326 0.34 -36.28 -29.10
CA MET A 326 0.82 -37.66 -29.03
C MET A 326 0.09 -38.48 -27.97
N ASN A 327 -0.18 -37.90 -26.80
CA ASN A 327 -0.98 -38.55 -25.75
C ASN A 327 -2.41 -38.83 -26.26
N ALA A 328 -3.05 -37.85 -26.90
CA ALA A 328 -4.38 -38.04 -27.50
C ALA A 328 -4.38 -39.15 -28.57
N ALA A 329 -3.35 -39.17 -29.43
CA ALA A 329 -3.19 -40.21 -30.44
C ALA A 329 -2.98 -41.60 -29.81
N GLY A 330 -2.22 -41.68 -28.71
CA GLY A 330 -1.94 -42.91 -27.97
C GLY A 330 -3.18 -43.49 -27.27
N CYS A 331 -4.06 -42.64 -26.75
CA CYS A 331 -5.34 -43.05 -26.17
C CYS A 331 -6.32 -43.54 -27.24
N LEU A 332 -6.44 -42.81 -28.36
CA LEU A 332 -7.41 -43.12 -29.41
C LEU A 332 -6.98 -44.30 -30.29
N LYS A 333 -5.66 -44.47 -30.52
CA LYS A 333 -5.06 -45.45 -31.46
C LYS A 333 -5.74 -45.42 -32.84
N PRO A 334 -5.76 -44.26 -33.52
CA PRO A 334 -6.54 -44.09 -34.74
C PRO A 334 -6.03 -44.99 -35.87
N LYS A 335 -6.95 -45.75 -36.45
CA LYS A 335 -6.71 -46.54 -37.65
C LYS A 335 -7.71 -46.12 -38.72
N PHE A 336 -7.24 -45.36 -39.69
CA PHE A 336 -8.07 -44.90 -40.79
C PHE A 336 -8.17 -45.99 -41.87
N PRO A 337 -9.36 -46.18 -42.50
CA PRO A 337 -9.55 -47.14 -43.59
C PRO A 337 -8.49 -47.01 -44.70
N PHE A 338 -7.94 -48.13 -45.15
CA PHE A 338 -6.95 -48.21 -46.25
C PHE A 338 -5.60 -47.48 -46.04
N LEU A 339 -5.37 -46.84 -44.88
CA LEU A 339 -4.08 -46.23 -44.55
C LEU A 339 -3.28 -47.07 -43.57
N SER A 340 -1.95 -46.91 -43.54
CA SER A 340 -1.12 -47.55 -42.51
C SER A 340 -1.39 -46.95 -41.13
N VAL A 341 -1.08 -47.71 -40.07
CA VAL A 341 -1.21 -47.24 -38.68
C VAL A 341 -0.39 -45.95 -38.47
N ARG A 342 0.86 -45.96 -38.96
CA ARG A 342 1.76 -44.81 -38.90
C ARG A 342 1.18 -43.57 -39.59
N ARG A 343 0.63 -43.70 -40.81
CA ARG A 343 0.01 -42.57 -41.53
C ARG A 343 -1.23 -42.05 -40.82
N SER A 344 -2.07 -42.94 -40.28
CA SER A 344 -3.28 -42.56 -39.53
C SER A 344 -2.94 -41.75 -38.28
N ALA A 345 -1.93 -42.18 -37.52
CA ALA A 345 -1.46 -41.47 -36.33
C ALA A 345 -0.85 -40.08 -36.67
N LEU A 346 -0.04 -39.98 -37.73
CA LEU A 346 0.54 -38.70 -38.16
C LEU A 346 -0.52 -37.69 -38.60
N LEU A 347 -1.55 -38.14 -39.34
CA LEU A 347 -2.66 -37.29 -39.75
C LEU A 347 -3.46 -36.79 -38.55
N TYR A 348 -3.73 -37.67 -37.57
CA TYR A 348 -4.40 -37.29 -36.34
C TYR A 348 -3.60 -36.24 -35.55
N ILE A 349 -2.29 -36.44 -35.38
CA ILE A 349 -1.40 -35.46 -34.71
C ILE A 349 -1.43 -34.12 -35.44
N ALA A 350 -1.33 -34.11 -36.78
CA ALA A 350 -1.37 -32.88 -37.57
C ALA A 350 -2.71 -32.13 -37.43
N LEU A 351 -3.84 -32.85 -37.45
CA LEU A 351 -5.18 -32.28 -37.23
C LEU A 351 -5.32 -31.73 -35.81
N HIS A 352 -4.82 -32.45 -34.81
CA HIS A 352 -4.83 -32.02 -33.41
C HIS A 352 -4.01 -30.74 -33.21
N LEU A 353 -2.80 -30.66 -33.78
CA LEU A 353 -1.97 -29.46 -33.71
C LEU A 353 -2.67 -28.25 -34.36
N LYS A 354 -3.36 -28.43 -35.49
CA LYS A 354 -4.11 -27.34 -36.15
C LYS A 354 -5.39 -26.95 -35.41
N ALA A 355 -6.09 -27.89 -34.79
CA ALA A 355 -7.33 -27.63 -34.06
C ALA A 355 -7.09 -26.85 -32.75
N PHE A 356 -5.96 -27.11 -32.08
CA PHE A 356 -5.66 -26.55 -30.75
C PHE A 356 -4.56 -25.46 -30.76
N ASN A 357 -4.18 -24.93 -31.93
CA ASN A 357 -3.17 -23.85 -32.00
C ASN A 357 -3.76 -22.49 -31.57
N PRO A 358 -3.32 -21.89 -30.44
CA PRO A 358 -3.86 -20.63 -29.93
C PRO A 358 -3.59 -19.43 -30.84
N ASN A 359 -2.52 -19.48 -31.64
CA ASN A 359 -2.13 -18.41 -32.57
C ASN A 359 -2.92 -18.44 -33.89
N SER A 360 -3.79 -19.44 -34.08
CA SER A 360 -4.61 -19.55 -35.29
C SER A 360 -6.00 -18.94 -35.12
N SER A 361 -6.59 -18.47 -36.22
CA SER A 361 -7.93 -17.86 -36.21
C SER A 361 -8.99 -18.82 -35.64
N GLU A 362 -10.02 -18.29 -35.00
CA GLU A 362 -11.13 -19.09 -34.45
C GLU A 362 -11.82 -19.92 -35.54
N TYR A 363 -11.99 -19.36 -36.75
CA TYR A 363 -12.51 -20.07 -37.91
C TYR A 363 -11.66 -21.29 -38.28
N THR A 364 -10.33 -21.12 -38.35
CA THR A 364 -9.39 -22.22 -38.66
C THR A 364 -9.46 -23.32 -37.60
N ARG A 365 -9.50 -22.96 -36.32
CA ARG A 365 -9.63 -23.93 -35.21
C ARG A 365 -10.93 -24.73 -35.30
N LYS A 366 -12.07 -24.07 -35.50
CA LYS A 366 -13.37 -24.74 -35.67
C LYS A 366 -13.38 -25.68 -36.89
N LYS A 367 -12.82 -25.24 -38.02
CA LYS A 367 -12.69 -26.05 -39.23
C LYS A 367 -11.88 -27.33 -38.99
N TYR A 368 -10.71 -27.23 -38.35
CA TYR A 368 -9.86 -28.39 -38.09
C TYR A 368 -10.37 -29.27 -36.95
N LYS A 369 -11.10 -28.71 -35.97
CA LYS A 369 -11.80 -29.49 -34.95
C LYS A 369 -12.88 -30.38 -35.58
N LYS A 370 -13.70 -29.83 -36.47
CA LYS A 370 -14.70 -30.61 -37.23
C LYS A 370 -14.06 -31.68 -38.12
N LYS A 371 -12.96 -31.35 -38.83
CA LYS A 371 -12.20 -32.34 -39.61
C LYS A 371 -11.61 -33.45 -38.73
N MET A 372 -11.16 -33.11 -37.52
CA MET A 372 -10.64 -34.08 -36.57
C MET A 372 -11.75 -35.01 -36.07
N GLU A 373 -12.93 -34.50 -35.70
CA GLU A 373 -14.10 -35.30 -35.30
C GLU A 373 -14.51 -36.28 -36.42
N GLN A 374 -14.64 -35.79 -37.65
CA GLN A 374 -14.93 -36.63 -38.83
C GLN A 374 -13.87 -37.70 -39.08
N PHE A 375 -12.59 -37.37 -38.85
CA PHE A 375 -11.50 -38.33 -38.97
C PHE A 375 -11.62 -39.45 -37.93
N VAL A 376 -12.02 -39.12 -36.69
CA VAL A 376 -12.25 -40.11 -35.63
C VAL A 376 -13.44 -41.01 -35.98
N GLU A 377 -14.57 -40.43 -36.40
CA GLU A 377 -15.76 -41.19 -36.84
C GLU A 377 -15.43 -42.19 -37.96
N ARG A 378 -14.63 -41.75 -38.96
CA ARG A 378 -14.17 -42.61 -40.05
C ARG A 378 -13.25 -43.74 -39.57
N CYS A 379 -12.45 -43.52 -38.52
CA CYS A 379 -11.64 -44.58 -37.91
C CYS A 379 -12.50 -45.63 -37.18
N GLU A 380 -13.58 -45.22 -36.53
CA GLU A 380 -14.51 -46.11 -35.82
C GLU A 380 -15.27 -47.07 -36.74
N LEU A 381 -15.39 -46.75 -38.04
CA LEU A 381 -16.01 -47.62 -39.03
C LEU A 381 -15.37 -49.01 -39.08
N ILE A 382 -14.05 -49.12 -38.90
CA ILE A 382 -13.36 -50.41 -38.90
C ILE A 382 -13.83 -51.26 -37.72
N THR A 383 -13.84 -50.68 -36.53
CA THR A 383 -14.29 -51.36 -35.31
C THR A 383 -15.75 -51.76 -35.43
N TYR A 384 -16.61 -50.85 -35.89
CA TYR A 384 -18.03 -51.11 -36.11
C TYR A 384 -18.28 -52.24 -37.11
N LEU A 385 -17.68 -52.18 -38.30
CA LEU A 385 -17.85 -53.19 -39.35
C LEU A 385 -17.27 -54.54 -38.91
N SER A 386 -16.13 -54.56 -38.22
CA SER A 386 -15.55 -55.79 -37.68
C SER A 386 -16.47 -56.50 -36.68
N ALA A 387 -17.22 -55.75 -35.88
CA ALA A 387 -18.16 -56.30 -34.91
C ALA A 387 -19.48 -56.77 -35.54
N LYS A 388 -19.94 -56.11 -36.61
CA LYS A 388 -21.25 -56.37 -37.24
C LYS A 388 -21.19 -57.31 -38.46
N MET A 389 -20.04 -57.45 -39.11
CA MET A 389 -19.84 -58.41 -40.20
C MET A 389 -19.66 -59.83 -39.64
N THR A 390 -20.72 -60.63 -39.75
CA THR A 390 -20.67 -62.05 -39.42
C THR A 390 -20.18 -62.87 -40.61
N LYS A 391 -19.51 -64.01 -40.35
CA LYS A 391 -19.08 -64.96 -41.41
C LYS A 391 -20.24 -65.50 -42.26
N LYS A 392 -21.46 -65.52 -41.73
CA LYS A 392 -22.69 -65.89 -42.45
C LYS A 392 -23.37 -64.64 -42.99
N TYR A 393 -23.76 -64.70 -44.26
CA TYR A 393 -24.54 -63.64 -44.91
C TYR A 393 -25.88 -63.46 -44.20
N LYS A 394 -26.28 -62.20 -43.99
CA LYS A 394 -27.60 -61.81 -43.49
C LYS A 394 -28.29 -60.98 -44.55
N GLU A 395 -29.56 -61.27 -44.82
CA GLU A 395 -30.38 -60.45 -45.72
C GLU A 395 -30.55 -59.03 -45.17
N PRO A 396 -30.74 -58.01 -46.04
CA PRO A 396 -30.78 -56.59 -45.63
C PRO A 396 -31.77 -56.30 -44.49
N GLN A 397 -32.93 -56.99 -44.49
CA GLN A 397 -33.97 -56.87 -43.46
C GLN A 397 -33.53 -57.28 -42.04
N PHE A 398 -32.47 -58.08 -41.90
CA PHE A 398 -31.93 -58.55 -40.62
C PHE A 398 -30.60 -57.88 -40.24
N ARG A 399 -30.17 -56.85 -40.98
CA ARG A 399 -28.97 -56.05 -40.68
C ARG A 399 -29.33 -54.88 -39.77
N ALA A 400 -28.33 -54.31 -39.11
CA ALA A 400 -28.53 -53.04 -38.41
C ALA A 400 -28.89 -51.94 -39.44
N ILE A 401 -29.80 -51.04 -39.06
CA ILE A 401 -30.38 -50.02 -39.94
C ILE A 401 -29.29 -49.13 -40.58
N ASP A 402 -28.20 -48.89 -39.87
CA ASP A 402 -27.08 -48.05 -40.29
C ASP A 402 -25.94 -48.81 -41.00
N PHE A 403 -26.04 -50.14 -41.10
CA PHE A 403 -24.95 -50.99 -41.58
C PHE A 403 -24.61 -50.74 -43.06
N ASP A 404 -25.60 -50.77 -43.95
CA ASP A 404 -25.36 -50.63 -45.38
C ASP A 404 -24.83 -49.23 -45.73
N HIS A 405 -25.32 -48.19 -45.05
CA HIS A 405 -24.80 -46.82 -45.18
C HIS A 405 -23.34 -46.70 -44.71
N LYS A 406 -23.00 -47.26 -43.55
CA LYS A 406 -21.62 -47.25 -43.02
C LYS A 406 -20.66 -48.09 -43.86
N LEU A 407 -21.14 -49.18 -44.45
CA LEU A 407 -20.36 -50.01 -45.37
C LEU A 407 -20.06 -49.27 -46.68
N GLN A 408 -21.04 -48.60 -47.28
CA GLN A 408 -20.83 -47.74 -48.46
C GLN A 408 -19.88 -46.59 -48.14
N THR A 409 -20.02 -45.96 -46.97
CA THR A 409 -19.11 -44.92 -46.47
C THR A 409 -17.70 -45.45 -46.28
N PHE A 410 -17.53 -46.67 -45.78
CA PHE A 410 -16.20 -47.28 -45.66
C PHE A 410 -15.57 -47.53 -47.03
N LEU A 411 -16.32 -48.10 -47.99
CA LEU A 411 -15.80 -48.41 -49.32
C LEU A 411 -15.46 -47.15 -50.13
N SER A 412 -16.20 -46.05 -49.96
CA SER A 412 -15.92 -44.79 -50.65
C SER A 412 -14.58 -44.17 -50.25
N LEU A 413 -14.06 -44.49 -49.06
CA LEU A 413 -12.77 -44.00 -48.57
C LEU A 413 -11.54 -44.61 -49.28
N ARG A 414 -11.73 -45.59 -50.17
CA ARG A 414 -10.62 -46.32 -50.83
C ARG A 414 -9.76 -45.43 -51.74
N ASN A 415 -10.35 -44.39 -52.35
CA ASN A 415 -9.68 -43.52 -53.32
C ASN A 415 -9.67 -42.03 -52.89
N ILE A 416 -10.01 -41.73 -51.63
CA ILE A 416 -10.13 -40.35 -51.13
C ILE A 416 -8.85 -39.94 -50.39
N ASP A 417 -8.33 -38.75 -50.69
CA ASP A 417 -7.26 -38.13 -49.91
C ASP A 417 -7.81 -37.70 -48.53
N PRO A 418 -7.33 -38.29 -47.43
CA PRO A 418 -7.84 -38.03 -46.08
C PRO A 418 -7.66 -36.57 -45.59
N VAL A 419 -6.86 -35.76 -46.28
CA VAL A 419 -6.63 -34.35 -45.92
C VAL A 419 -7.64 -33.40 -46.60
N ASN A 420 -8.02 -33.73 -47.84
CA ASN A 420 -8.75 -32.84 -48.74
C ASN A 420 -10.17 -33.32 -49.09
N GLY A 421 -10.52 -34.59 -48.83
CA GLY A 421 -11.85 -35.18 -49.12
C GLY A 421 -12.61 -35.77 -47.94
#